data_AF-A0A1T5D6F0-F1
#
_entry.id   AF-A0A1T5D6F0-F1
#
_cell.length_a   1.000
_cell.length_b   1.000
_cell.length_c   1.000
_cell.angle_alpha   90.00
_cell.angle_beta   90.00
_cell.angle_gamma   90.00
#
_symmetry.space_group_name_H-M   'P 1'
#
loop_
_entity.id
_entity.type
_entity.pdbx_description
1 polymer ?
#
loop_
_entity_poly.entity_id
_entity_poly.type
_entity_poly.pdbx_seq_one_letter_code
_entity_poly.pdbx_strand_id
1 'polypeptide(L)' 'MGKTKFNEGYNDYTIANKLTNHIEHKPGEKAEVDWSGKTMHYVDISTGEIITVYLFVGTLPYSKYSYVEP' A
#
# COMPACT_ATOMS: atom_id res chain seq x y z
N MET A 1 -21.68 -25.51 -1.74
CA MET A 1 -21.93 -25.56 -0.28
C MET A 1 -20.60 -25.88 0.39
N GLY A 2 -19.94 -24.94 1.06
CA GLY A 2 -18.56 -25.12 1.54
C GLY A 2 -17.87 -23.84 2.02
N LYS A 3 -18.42 -22.66 1.69
CA LYS A 3 -17.96 -21.36 2.19
C LYS A 3 -18.45 -21.02 3.61
N THR A 4 -19.47 -21.71 4.12
CA THR A 4 -20.12 -21.38 5.39
C THR A 4 -19.27 -21.80 6.60
N LYS A 5 -18.83 -23.06 6.64
CA LYS A 5 -18.07 -23.60 7.79
C LYS A 5 -16.74 -22.88 8.06
N PHE A 6 -16.00 -22.51 6.99
CA PHE A 6 -14.75 -21.76 7.15
C PHE A 6 -15.02 -20.34 7.66
N ASN A 7 -15.99 -19.63 7.08
CA ASN A 7 -16.29 -18.26 7.48
C ASN A 7 -16.85 -18.18 8.90
N GLU A 8 -17.72 -19.12 9.29
CA GLU A 8 -18.26 -19.23 10.65
C GLU A 8 -17.15 -19.53 11.66
N GLY A 9 -16.31 -20.55 11.41
CA GLY A 9 -15.21 -20.88 12.30
C GLY A 9 -14.16 -19.78 12.41
N TYR A 10 -13.88 -19.07 11.31
CA TYR A 10 -12.98 -17.92 11.33
C TYR A 10 -13.58 -16.75 12.14
N ASN A 11 -14.89 -16.49 12.02
CA ASN A 11 -15.58 -15.46 12.79
C ASN A 11 -15.61 -15.78 14.29
N ASP A 12 -15.89 -17.03 14.68
CA ASP A 12 -15.86 -17.45 16.08
C ASP A 12 -14.45 -17.32 16.66
N TYR A 13 -13.42 -17.69 15.89
CA TYR A 13 -12.02 -17.54 16.27
C TYR A 13 -11.62 -16.07 16.48
N THR A 14 -12.02 -15.16 15.58
CA THR A 14 -11.69 -13.73 15.72
C THR A 14 -12.37 -13.10 16.93
N ILE A 15 -13.64 -13.46 17.20
CA ILE A 15 -14.37 -13.03 18.39
C ILE A 15 -13.71 -13.56 19.67
N ALA A 16 -13.43 -14.87 19.75
CA ALA A 16 -12.85 -15.51 20.93
C ALA A 16 -11.48 -14.92 21.30
N ASN A 17 -10.67 -14.55 20.29
CA ASN A 17 -9.33 -14.01 20.49
C ASN A 17 -9.28 -12.48 20.49
N LYS A 18 -10.43 -11.78 20.40
CA LYS A 18 -10.52 -10.31 20.30
C LYS A 18 -9.60 -9.73 19.22
N LEU A 19 -9.45 -10.43 18.11
CA LEU A 19 -8.59 -10.00 17.02
C LEU A 19 -9.24 -8.83 16.30
N THR A 20 -8.92 -7.61 16.73
CA THR A 20 -9.29 -6.40 15.99
C THR A 20 -8.25 -6.18 14.89
N ASN A 21 -8.61 -6.50 13.65
CA ASN A 21 -7.74 -6.26 12.49
C ASN A 21 -7.90 -4.82 11.94
N HIS A 22 -8.49 -3.92 12.72
CA HIS A 22 -8.63 -2.53 12.34
C HIS A 22 -7.38 -1.78 12.75
N ILE A 23 -6.50 -1.53 11.79
CA ILE A 23 -5.37 -0.62 11.99
C ILE A 23 -5.91 0.79 11.87
N GLU A 24 -6.01 1.48 13.00
CA GLU A 24 -6.42 2.89 13.00
C GLU A 24 -5.30 3.78 12.46
N HIS A 25 -5.70 4.83 11.73
CA HIS A 25 -4.82 5.87 11.26
C HIS A 25 -5.41 7.19 11.69
N LYS A 26 -4.70 7.99 12.48
CA LYS A 26 -5.15 9.35 12.78
C LYS A 26 -4.74 10.28 11.63
N PRO A 27 -5.64 11.14 11.11
CA PRO A 27 -5.29 12.09 10.06
C PRO A 27 -4.09 12.95 10.48
N GLY A 28 -3.09 13.05 9.62
CA GLY A 28 -1.89 13.88 9.84
C GLY A 28 -0.89 13.33 10.86
N GLU A 29 -1.10 12.16 11.45
CA GLU A 29 -0.17 11.57 12.43
C GLU A 29 1.01 10.86 11.77
N LYS A 30 0.79 10.23 10.60
CA LYS A 30 1.82 9.48 9.89
C LYS A 30 1.69 9.60 8.37
N ALA A 31 2.83 9.42 7.71
CA ALA A 31 2.94 9.18 6.28
C ALA A 31 3.82 7.93 6.08
N GLU A 32 3.48 7.11 5.09
CA GLU A 32 4.23 5.92 4.71
C GLU A 32 4.99 6.21 3.42
N VAL A 33 6.28 5.93 3.37
CA VAL A 33 7.15 6.28 2.23
C VAL A 33 7.99 5.09 1.80
N ASP A 34 8.22 4.96 0.49
CA ASP A 34 9.04 3.91 -0.10
C ASP A 34 9.62 4.32 -1.46
N TRP A 35 10.61 3.58 -1.94
CA TRP A 35 11.06 3.61 -3.34
C TRP A 35 10.42 2.45 -4.09
N SER A 36 9.62 2.75 -5.10
CA SER A 36 8.82 1.74 -5.79
C SER A 36 9.67 0.85 -6.69
N GLY A 37 9.85 -0.41 -6.28
CA GLY A 37 10.32 -1.50 -7.13
C GLY A 37 11.80 -1.42 -7.51
N LYS A 38 12.14 -2.01 -8.68
CA LYS A 38 13.50 -1.99 -9.22
C LYS A 38 13.78 -0.64 -9.87
N THR A 39 15.06 -0.28 -10.00
CA THR A 39 15.51 0.88 -10.79
C THR A 39 14.84 0.89 -12.17
N MET A 40 14.22 2.01 -12.52
CA MET A 40 13.47 2.20 -13.76
C MET A 40 14.23 3.16 -14.69
N HIS A 41 13.72 3.29 -15.92
CA HIS A 41 14.20 4.29 -16.87
C HIS A 41 13.06 4.78 -17.76
N TYR A 42 13.18 6.01 -18.26
CA TYR A 42 12.38 6.53 -19.37
C TYR A 42 13.28 7.10 -20.44
N VAL A 43 12.72 7.30 -21.65
CA VAL A 43 13.42 7.92 -22.77
C VAL A 43 12.93 9.35 -22.93
N ASP A 44 13.85 10.32 -22.90
CA ASP A 44 13.54 11.69 -23.29
C ASP A 44 13.25 11.71 -24.81
N ILE A 45 12.01 12.03 -25.17
CA ILE A 45 11.56 12.01 -26.57
C ILE A 45 12.22 13.07 -27.45
N SER A 46 12.80 14.11 -26.86
CA SER A 46 13.45 15.21 -27.56
C SER A 46 14.93 14.94 -27.85
N THR A 47 15.62 14.24 -26.96
CA THR A 47 17.06 13.95 -27.07
C THR A 47 17.38 12.50 -27.40
N GLY A 48 16.45 11.58 -27.12
CA GLY A 48 16.66 10.14 -27.22
C GLY A 48 17.46 9.54 -26.06
N GLU A 49 17.78 10.32 -25.02
CA GLU A 49 18.53 9.86 -23.85
C GLU A 49 17.72 8.92 -22.97
N ILE A 50 18.38 7.88 -22.44
CA ILE A 50 17.81 6.98 -21.44
C ILE A 50 18.12 7.54 -20.05
N ILE A 51 17.09 7.99 -19.35
CA ILE A 51 17.20 8.59 -18.03
C ILE A 51 16.82 7.54 -16.98
N THR A 52 17.76 7.24 -16.08
CA THR A 52 17.52 6.35 -14.94
C THR A 52 16.70 7.08 -13.88
N VAL A 53 15.65 6.43 -13.37
CA VAL A 53 14.75 7.00 -12.35
C VAL A 53 14.52 6.04 -11.19
N TYR A 54 14.30 6.63 -10.01
CA TYR A 54 13.97 5.93 -8.79
C TYR A 54 12.65 6.50 -8.29
N LEU A 55 11.57 5.75 -8.47
CA LEU A 55 10.23 6.28 -8.24
C LEU A 55 9.96 6.39 -6.73
N PHE A 56 9.97 7.60 -6.19
CA PHE A 56 9.54 7.85 -4.82
C PHE A 56 8.02 7.73 -4.72
N VAL A 57 7.55 7.09 -3.65
CA VAL A 57 6.12 6.98 -3.35
C VAL A 57 5.89 7.34 -1.89
N GLY A 58 4.94 8.25 -1.65
CA GLY A 58 4.44 8.58 -0.32
C GLY A 58 2.94 8.38 -0.23
N THR A 59 2.43 7.81 0.86
CA THR A 59 0.99 7.61 1.08
C THR A 59 0.57 8.11 2.45
N LEU A 60 -0.53 8.85 2.49
CA LEU A 60 -1.24 9.18 3.73
C LEU A 60 -2.19 8.03 4.06
N PRO A 61 -1.91 7.20 5.08
CA PRO A 61 -2.63 5.96 5.29
C PRO A 61 -4.08 6.18 5.75
N TYR A 62 -4.37 7.31 6.39
CA TYR A 62 -5.75 7.69 6.73
C TYR A 62 -6.64 7.88 5.50
N SER A 63 -6.20 8.72 4.56
CA SER A 63 -6.98 9.06 3.35
C SER A 63 -6.72 8.13 2.18
N LYS A 64 -5.69 7.29 2.27
CA LYS A 64 -5.14 6.49 1.16
C LYS A 64 -4.72 7.34 -0.04
N TYR A 65 -4.36 8.59 0.22
CA TYR A 65 -3.88 9.52 -0.81
C TYR A 65 -2.40 9.27 -1.06
N SER A 66 -2.05 8.89 -2.29
CA SER A 66 -0.67 8.59 -2.69
C SER A 66 -0.11 9.67 -3.60
N TYR A 67 1.15 10.02 -3.36
CA TYR A 67 1.97 10.92 -4.15
C TYR A 67 3.15 10.14 -4.75
N VAL A 68 3.54 10.49 -5.99
CA VAL A 68 4.57 9.79 -6.74
C VAL A 68 5.42 10.80 -7.51
N GLU A 69 6.75 10.68 -7.43
CA GLU A 69 7.71 11.48 -8.21
C GLU A 69 8.90 10.63 -8.71
N PRO A 70 9.38 10.87 -9.95
CA PRO A 70 10.48 10.11 -10.58
C PRO A 70 11.89 10.58 -10.19
#